data_AF-A0A2D6PHX7-F1
#
_entry.id   AF-A0A2D6PHX7-F1
#
_cell.length_a   1.000
_cell.length_b   1.000
_cell.length_c   1.000
_cell.angle_alpha   90.00
_cell.angle_beta   90.00
_cell.angle_gamma   90.00
#
_symmetry.space_group_name_H-M   'P 1'
#
loop_
_entity.id
_entity.type
_entity.pdbx_description
1 polymer ?
#
loop_
_entity_poly.entity_id
_entity_poly.type
_entity_poly.pdbx_seq_one_letter_code
_entity_poly.pdbx_strand_id
1 'polypeptide(L)'
;MEKTIIASVINLTKNKKTLLDNDYNNYQWWMLFSIDKGLLSAFKAAKGYKQKIIKYKEYPLPLQSRFIKEWFRIRDTKITKHWIKIPNSKRKGVGLWLPLRFHQQLPEYYTLKDSYLVKKNKSTIFIFVLI
;
A
#
# COMPACT_ATOMS: atom_id res chain seq x y z
N MET A 1 20.58 7.33 6.75
CA MET A 1 20.36 7.11 5.30
C MET A 1 18.99 6.48 5.13
N GLU A 2 18.20 6.93 4.15
CA GLU A 2 16.89 6.31 3.89
C GLU A 2 17.10 4.97 3.16
N LYS A 3 16.52 3.88 3.67
CA LYS A 3 16.57 2.55 3.05
C LYS A 3 15.19 2.17 2.54
N THR A 4 15.11 1.77 1.27
CA THR A 4 13.85 1.28 0.69
C THR A 4 13.78 -0.23 0.79
N ILE A 5 12.68 -0.75 1.33
CA ILE A 5 12.43 -2.19 1.41
C ILE A 5 11.14 -2.57 0.69
N ILE A 6 11.23 -3.56 -0.19
CA ILE A 6 10.10 -4.08 -0.95
C ILE A 6 9.45 -5.25 -0.21
N ALA A 7 8.12 -5.31 -0.22
CA ALA A 7 7.36 -6.47 0.22
C ALA A 7 6.27 -6.83 -0.79
N SER A 8 6.15 -8.11 -1.13
CA SER A 8 5.06 -8.60 -1.96
C SER A 8 3.84 -8.91 -1.11
N VAL A 9 2.65 -8.58 -1.59
CA VAL A 9 1.41 -9.09 -1.00
C VAL A 9 1.21 -10.52 -1.48
N ILE A 10 1.10 -11.45 -0.53
CA ILE A 10 0.93 -12.88 -0.82
C ILE A 10 -0.46 -13.36 -0.41
N ASN A 11 -0.86 -14.54 -0.90
CA ASN A 11 -2.06 -15.28 -0.47
C ASN A 11 -3.36 -14.44 -0.43
N LEU A 12 -3.54 -13.54 -1.40
CA LEU A 12 -4.76 -12.75 -1.55
C LEU A 12 -5.93 -13.63 -2.00
N THR A 13 -7.03 -13.59 -1.25
CA THR A 13 -8.30 -14.12 -1.75
C THR A 13 -8.81 -13.26 -2.92
N LYS A 14 -9.60 -13.85 -3.82
CA LYS A 14 -10.21 -13.13 -4.95
C LYS A 14 -10.93 -11.86 -4.49
N ASN A 15 -11.70 -11.95 -3.40
CA ASN A 15 -12.42 -10.80 -2.83
C ASN A 15 -11.49 -9.68 -2.35
N LYS A 16 -10.42 -10.02 -1.60
CA LYS A 16 -9.45 -9.01 -1.14
C LYS A 16 -8.73 -8.36 -2.31
N LYS A 17 -8.38 -9.15 -3.34
CA LYS A 17 -7.77 -8.64 -4.57
C LYS A 17 -8.68 -7.65 -5.27
N THR A 18 -9.95 -7.98 -5.51
CA THR A 18 -10.92 -7.08 -6.16
C THR A 18 -11.10 -5.77 -5.39
N LEU A 19 -11.16 -5.84 -4.05
CA LEU A 19 -11.30 -4.64 -3.21
C LEU A 19 -10.08 -3.74 -3.29
N LEU A 20 -8.88 -4.32 -3.27
CA LEU A 20 -7.62 -3.60 -3.41
C LEU A 20 -7.45 -3.02 -4.81
N ASP A 21 -7.82 -3.80 -5.83
CA ASP A 21 -7.77 -3.40 -7.23
C ASP A 21 -8.70 -2.21 -7.49
N ASN A 22 -9.89 -2.21 -6.90
CA ASN A 22 -10.84 -1.12 -7.00
C ASN A 22 -10.27 0.21 -6.48
N ASP A 23 -9.68 0.22 -5.27
CA ASP A 23 -9.10 1.44 -4.70
C ASP A 23 -7.89 1.92 -5.48
N TYR A 24 -7.05 0.99 -5.93
CA TYR A 24 -5.90 1.31 -6.77
C TYR A 24 -6.34 1.96 -8.08
N ASN A 25 -7.33 1.38 -8.76
CA ASN A 25 -7.86 1.88 -10.03
C ASN A 25 -8.56 3.24 -9.84
N ASN A 26 -9.34 3.39 -8.76
CA ASN A 26 -9.98 4.66 -8.41
C ASN A 26 -8.94 5.76 -8.17
N TYR A 27 -7.79 5.41 -7.56
CA TYR A 27 -6.68 6.34 -7.40
C TYR A 27 -6.06 6.72 -8.74
N GLN A 28 -5.91 5.79 -9.70
CA GLN A 28 -5.47 6.12 -11.05
C GLN A 28 -6.40 7.12 -11.73
N TRP A 29 -7.72 6.89 -11.66
CA TRP A 29 -8.73 7.78 -12.24
C TRP A 29 -8.69 9.18 -11.63
N TRP A 30 -8.54 9.25 -10.30
CA TRP A 30 -8.41 10.51 -9.59
C TRP A 30 -7.14 11.27 -10.02
N MET A 31 -6.00 10.60 -10.11
CA MET A 31 -4.73 11.23 -10.48
C MET A 31 -4.66 11.66 -11.95
N LEU A 32 -5.25 10.87 -12.86
CA LEU A 32 -5.21 11.16 -14.31
C LEU A 32 -6.27 12.18 -14.74
N PHE A 33 -7.48 12.07 -14.19
CA PHE A 33 -8.65 12.79 -14.71
C PHE A 33 -9.32 13.67 -13.67
N SER A 34 -8.85 13.68 -12.42
CA SER A 34 -9.53 14.33 -11.28
C SER A 34 -10.97 13.85 -11.07
N ILE A 35 -11.31 12.64 -11.54
CA ILE A 35 -12.64 12.04 -11.39
C ILE A 35 -12.67 11.21 -10.11
N ASP A 36 -13.58 11.55 -9.21
CA ASP A 36 -13.81 10.77 -7.98
C ASP A 36 -14.74 9.58 -8.23
N LYS A 37 -14.19 8.36 -8.19
CA LYS A 37 -14.95 7.11 -8.28
C LYS A 37 -15.21 6.46 -6.92
N GLY A 38 -15.34 7.27 -5.88
CA GLY A 38 -15.52 6.81 -4.50
C GLY A 38 -14.19 6.51 -3.81
N LEU A 39 -13.14 7.26 -4.13
CA LEU A 39 -11.84 7.11 -3.50
C LEU A 39 -11.88 7.64 -2.05
N LEU A 40 -11.24 6.94 -1.12
CA LEU A 40 -11.14 7.41 0.27
C LEU A 40 -10.43 8.78 0.34
N SER A 41 -10.93 9.65 1.22
CA SER A 41 -10.34 10.97 1.50
C SER A 41 -8.87 10.87 1.93
N ALA A 42 -8.51 9.82 2.67
CA ALA A 42 -7.13 9.51 3.05
C ALA A 42 -6.17 9.42 1.85
N PHE A 43 -6.62 8.82 0.74
CA PHE A 43 -5.82 8.70 -0.48
C PHE A 43 -5.80 10.01 -1.29
N LYS A 44 -6.89 10.78 -1.27
CA LYS A 44 -6.95 12.11 -1.91
C LYS A 44 -6.04 13.13 -1.22
N ALA A 45 -6.00 13.11 0.11
CA ALA A 45 -5.22 14.03 0.93
C ALA A 45 -3.71 13.81 0.82
N ALA A 46 -3.28 12.63 0.36
CA ALA A 46 -1.87 12.32 0.12
C ALA A 46 -1.31 12.98 -1.16
N LYS A 47 -1.80 14.17 -1.53
CA LYS A 47 -1.53 14.88 -2.80
C LYS A 47 -0.10 15.45 -2.92
N GLY A 48 0.81 15.05 -2.05
CA GLY A 48 2.15 15.65 -1.91
C GLY A 48 3.28 14.64 -1.86
N TYR A 49 3.39 13.71 -2.81
CA TYR A 49 4.63 12.95 -2.99
C TYR A 49 5.01 12.84 -4.48
N LYS A 50 6.05 13.60 -4.82
CA LYS A 50 6.86 13.58 -6.05
C LYS A 50 6.13 13.02 -7.28
N GLN A 51 5.48 13.93 -8.00
CA GLN A 51 4.98 13.80 -9.38
C GLN A 51 6.07 13.45 -10.43
N LYS A 52 7.22 12.89 -10.01
CA LYS A 52 8.40 12.62 -10.85
C LYS A 52 8.57 11.16 -11.28
N ILE A 53 7.61 10.29 -11.03
CA ILE A 53 7.64 8.88 -11.42
C ILE A 53 6.20 8.60 -11.89
N ILE A 54 5.83 8.46 -13.17
CA ILE A 54 6.48 7.80 -14.32
C ILE A 54 5.88 8.38 -15.62
N LYS A 55 6.72 8.61 -16.64
CA LYS A 55 6.32 8.63 -18.05
C LYS A 55 5.60 7.31 -18.37
N TYR A 56 4.28 7.26 -18.19
CA TYR A 56 3.40 6.15 -18.56
C TYR A 56 3.70 4.81 -17.86
N LYS A 57 3.04 4.54 -16.72
CA LYS A 57 2.29 3.27 -16.56
C LYS A 57 1.24 3.31 -15.45
N GLU A 58 1.55 3.60 -14.18
CA GLU A 58 0.54 3.72 -13.10
C GLU A 58 1.09 4.58 -11.92
N TYR A 59 0.22 5.30 -11.22
CA TYR A 59 0.54 6.07 -9.99
C TYR A 59 0.61 5.15 -8.76
N PRO A 60 1.67 5.22 -7.94
CA PRO A 60 1.72 4.51 -6.66
C PRO A 60 0.61 4.98 -5.71
N LEU A 61 -0.15 4.06 -5.12
CA LEU A 61 -1.15 4.40 -4.11
C LEU A 61 -0.43 4.70 -2.78
N PRO A 62 -0.55 5.92 -2.24
CA PRO A 62 0.20 6.32 -1.05
C PRO A 62 -0.39 5.71 0.22
N LEU A 63 0.50 5.24 1.10
CA LEU A 63 0.22 4.90 2.49
C LEU A 63 0.93 5.87 3.42
N GLN A 64 0.15 6.62 4.18
CA GLN A 64 0.69 7.56 5.15
C GLN A 64 1.29 6.82 6.36
N SER A 65 2.43 7.29 6.84
CA SER A 65 3.17 6.77 7.99
C SER A 65 2.31 6.63 9.23
N ARG A 66 1.38 7.56 9.48
CA ARG A 66 0.42 7.46 10.60
C ARG A 66 -0.40 6.16 10.55
N PHE A 67 -0.83 5.74 9.36
CA PHE A 67 -1.55 4.49 9.19
C PHE A 67 -0.62 3.31 9.35
N ILE A 68 0.56 3.36 8.73
CA ILE A 68 1.53 2.26 8.78
C ILE A 68 1.94 1.94 10.23
N LYS A 69 2.20 2.97 11.05
CA LYS A 69 2.55 2.81 12.47
C LYS A 69 1.46 2.07 13.26
N GLU A 70 0.20 2.34 12.99
CA GLU A 70 -0.93 1.72 13.68
C GLU A 70 -1.29 0.33 13.11
N TRP A 71 -1.06 0.14 11.81
CA TRP A 71 -1.65 -0.96 11.03
C TRP A 71 -0.66 -2.00 10.56
N PHE A 72 0.64 -1.76 10.73
CA PHE A 72 1.67 -2.78 10.56
C PHE A 72 1.72 -3.67 11.80
N ARG A 73 1.69 -4.99 11.60
CA ARG A 73 1.72 -5.97 12.69
C ARG A 73 2.68 -7.10 12.38
N ILE A 74 3.48 -7.45 13.39
CA ILE A 74 4.27 -8.67 13.41
C ILE A 74 3.46 -9.72 14.16
N ARG A 75 3.03 -10.77 13.46
CA ARG A 75 2.29 -11.91 14.00
C ARG A 75 2.75 -13.14 13.26
N ASP A 76 3.40 -14.05 13.98
CA ASP A 76 3.85 -15.29 13.39
C ASP A 76 2.65 -16.20 13.11
N THR A 77 2.38 -16.43 11.83
CA THR A 77 1.29 -17.28 11.36
C THR A 77 1.83 -18.22 10.31
N LYS A 78 1.10 -19.29 10.02
CA LYS A 78 1.44 -20.24 8.94
C LYS A 78 1.60 -19.58 7.56
N ILE A 79 1.07 -18.36 7.36
CA ILE A 79 1.14 -17.62 6.08
C ILE A 79 2.36 -16.69 6.04
N THR A 80 2.52 -15.86 7.06
CA THR A 80 3.64 -14.90 7.18
C THR A 80 3.72 -14.32 8.58
N LYS A 81 4.90 -13.78 8.92
CA LYS A 81 5.17 -12.99 10.12
C LYS A 81 4.66 -11.55 10.02
N HIS A 82 4.47 -11.02 8.82
CA HIS A 82 4.24 -9.58 8.63
C HIS A 82 2.89 -9.29 7.97
N TRP A 83 2.14 -8.38 8.58
CA TRP A 83 0.79 -8.02 8.15
C TRP A 83 0.63 -6.51 8.11
N ILE A 84 -0.13 -6.02 7.14
CA ILE A 84 -0.53 -4.61 7.08
C ILE A 84 -2.02 -4.48 6.81
N LYS A 85 -2.68 -3.55 7.51
CA LYS A 85 -4.05 -3.14 7.20
C LYS A 85 -4.01 -1.94 6.24
N ILE A 86 -4.65 -2.06 5.08
CA ILE A 86 -4.90 -0.93 4.16
C ILE A 86 -6.35 -0.46 4.36
N PRO A 87 -6.62 0.85 4.45
CA PRO A 87 -7.99 1.34 4.49
C PRO A 87 -8.66 1.14 3.12
N ASN A 88 -9.95 0.78 3.09
CA ASN A 88 -10.63 0.45 1.85
C ASN A 88 -11.95 1.18 1.66
N SER A 89 -12.22 1.69 0.45
CA SER A 89 -13.44 2.49 0.16
C SER A 89 -14.73 1.72 0.38
N LYS A 90 -14.74 0.42 0.07
CA LYS A 90 -15.90 -0.48 0.18
C LYS A 90 -16.00 -1.15 1.56
N ARG A 91 -14.99 -1.00 2.43
CA ARG A 91 -14.96 -1.51 3.81
C ARG A 91 -14.49 -0.42 4.77
N LYS A 92 -15.25 0.68 4.84
CA LYS A 92 -14.96 1.83 5.71
C LYS A 92 -14.83 1.37 7.17
N GLY A 93 -13.83 1.88 7.90
CA GLY A 93 -13.50 1.50 9.28
C GLY A 93 -12.76 0.15 9.44
N VAL A 94 -13.15 -0.87 8.67
CA VAL A 94 -12.59 -2.23 8.80
C VAL A 94 -11.30 -2.43 8.02
N GLY A 95 -11.14 -1.82 6.84
CA GLY A 95 -9.96 -1.98 5.99
C GLY A 95 -9.70 -3.44 5.53
N LEU A 96 -8.49 -3.68 5.02
CA LEU A 96 -8.04 -4.96 4.45
C LEU A 96 -6.72 -5.38 5.09
N TRP A 97 -6.75 -6.49 5.82
CA TRP A 97 -5.52 -7.15 6.28
C TRP A 97 -4.86 -7.94 5.16
N LEU A 98 -3.63 -7.55 4.83
CA LEU A 98 -2.81 -8.09 3.77
C LEU A 98 -1.56 -8.77 4.35
N PRO A 99 -1.28 -10.04 3.97
CA PRO A 99 -0.04 -10.69 4.35
C PRO A 99 1.10 -10.20 3.47
N LEU A 100 2.23 -9.88 4.09
CA LEU A 100 3.41 -9.36 3.44
C LEU A 100 4.55 -10.38 3.46
N ARG A 101 5.26 -10.50 2.34
CA ARG A 101 6.55 -11.17 2.27
C ARG A 101 7.61 -10.16 1.86
N PHE A 102 8.46 -9.79 2.81
CA PHE A 102 9.60 -8.92 2.56
C PHE A 102 10.66 -9.65 1.72
N HIS A 103 11.31 -8.94 0.80
CA HIS A 103 12.41 -9.49 0.00
C HIS A 103 13.71 -9.65 0.78
N GLN A 104 13.83 -8.98 1.93
CA GLN A 104 14.96 -9.06 2.85
C GLN A 104 14.47 -8.89 4.28
N GLN A 105 15.30 -9.27 5.26
CA GLN A 105 15.00 -9.04 6.66
C GLN A 105 14.91 -7.54 6.97
N LEU A 106 13.93 -7.16 7.79
CA LEU A 106 13.82 -5.80 8.31
C LEU A 106 14.98 -5.53 9.28
N PRO A 107 15.56 -4.32 9.30
CA PRO A 107 16.54 -3.94 10.32
C PRO A 107 15.98 -4.13 11.73
N GLU A 108 16.87 -4.25 12.72
CA GLU A 108 16.46 -4.34 14.13
C GLU A 108 15.80 -3.04 14.62
N TYR A 109 16.36 -1.90 14.19
CA TYR A 109 15.86 -0.56 14.48
C TYR A 109 15.53 0.16 13.17
N TYR A 110 14.26 0.53 13.01
CA TYR A 110 13.80 1.33 11.88
C TYR A 110 12.52 2.10 12.24
N THR A 111 12.31 3.23 11.56
CA THR A 111 11.02 3.91 11.54
C THR A 111 10.42 3.85 10.14
N LEU A 112 9.18 3.36 10.05
CA LEU A 112 8.41 3.38 8.81
C LEU A 112 7.92 4.80 8.48
N LYS A 113 8.33 5.30 7.32
CA LYS A 113 7.82 6.54 6.72
C LYS A 113 6.64 6.27 5.78
N ASP A 114 6.15 7.34 5.18
CA ASP A 114 5.20 7.25 4.08
C ASP A 114 5.74 6.28 3.03
N SER A 115 4.89 5.32 2.67
CA SER A 115 5.22 4.18 1.83
C SER A 115 4.21 4.07 0.71
N TYR A 116 4.44 3.16 -0.23
CA TYR A 116 3.63 3.10 -1.45
C TYR A 116 3.21 1.68 -1.79
N LEU A 117 2.02 1.57 -2.36
CA LEU A 117 1.54 0.36 -3.01
C LEU A 117 1.65 0.56 -4.52
N VAL A 118 2.25 -0.41 -5.20
CA VAL A 118 2.47 -0.42 -6.65
C VAL A 118 2.01 -1.77 -7.21
N LYS A 119 1.45 -1.78 -8.42
CA LYS A 119 1.22 -3.02 -9.15
C LYS A 119 2.30 -3.25 -10.20
N LYS A 120 2.79 -4.48 -10.30
CA LYS A 120 3.75 -4.91 -11.32
C LYS A 120 3.35 -6.28 -11.82
N ASN A 121 3.10 -6.43 -13.13
CA ASN A 121 2.82 -7.71 -13.78
C ASN A 121 1.79 -8.59 -13.04
N LYS A 122 0.63 -8.01 -12.67
CA LYS A 122 -0.45 -8.63 -11.88
C LYS A 122 -0.14 -8.91 -10.40
N SER A 123 1.10 -8.67 -9.94
CA SER A 123 1.47 -8.73 -8.53
C SER A 123 1.29 -7.37 -7.86
N THR A 124 0.88 -7.40 -6.60
CA THR A 124 0.80 -6.21 -5.75
C THR A 124 2.02 -6.14 -4.84
N ILE A 125 2.69 -5.01 -4.85
CA ILE A 125 3.97 -4.78 -4.18
C ILE A 125 3.87 -3.54 -3.31
N PHE A 126 4.33 -3.64 -2.08
CA PHE A 126 4.60 -2.52 -1.21
C PHE A 126 6.06 -2.09 -1.30
N ILE A 127 6.28 -0.78 -1.36
CA ILE A 127 7.57 -0.14 -1.26
C ILE A 127 7.57 0.63 0.06
N PHE A 128 8.23 0.06 1.07
CA PHE A 128 8.42 0.67 2.38
C PHE A 128 9.65 1.57 2.37
N VAL A 129 9.52 2.77 2.94
CA VAL A 129 10.65 3.68 3.16
C VAL A 129 11.00 3.66 4.65
N LEU A 130 12.25 3.33 4.96
CA LEU A 130 12.79 3.21 6.32
C LEU A 130 13.84 4.29 6.59
N ILE A 131 13.90 4.75 7.84
CA ILE A 131 15.02 5.51 8.42
C ILE A 131 15.53 4.80 9.64
#